data_AF-A0A2W4TIK0-F1
#
_entry.id   AF-A0A2W4TIK0-F1
#
_cell.length_a   1.000
_cell.length_b   1.000
_cell.length_c   1.000
_cell.angle_alpha   90.00
_cell.angle_beta   90.00
_cell.angle_gamma   90.00
#
_symmetry.space_group_name_H-M   'P 1'
#
loop_
_entity.id
_entity.type
_entity.pdbx_description
1 polymer ?
#
loop_
_entity_poly.entity_id
_entity_poly.type
_entity_poly.pdbx_seq_one_letter_code
_entity_poly.pdbx_strand_id
1 'polypeptide(L)'
;MRRVLSLLATPLLLAGCTPAPTETPAPIAPLHTFSFFVSDLQAPDARIADYLQGDCGMVAIARVSRIPIDDALILPDLVVQYDEAGGELRRWAKSFSSEILAISGDDLFFGASPGGDAGPFRTTPTGEVAVAVPLASNLEANARYVACPDSLHGFHDMSLVNCYQTTDVAGRPLNLAWEAGCPNNTPATP
;
A
#
# COMPACT_ATOMS: atom_id res chain seq x y z
N MET A 1 -73.49 33.45 29.77
CA MET A 1 -72.61 34.64 29.64
C MET A 1 -71.25 34.33 30.24
N ARG A 2 -70.19 34.29 29.42
CA ARG A 2 -68.81 34.78 29.67
C ARG A 2 -67.85 34.06 28.73
N ARG A 3 -67.44 34.78 27.68
CA ARG A 3 -66.28 34.47 26.84
C ARG A 3 -65.02 34.77 27.65
N VAL A 4 -64.02 33.89 27.58
CA VAL A 4 -62.66 34.21 28.01
C VAL A 4 -61.74 33.93 26.82
N LEU A 5 -61.21 35.00 26.25
CA LEU A 5 -60.08 35.00 25.33
C LEU A 5 -58.82 34.64 26.14
N SER A 6 -58.03 33.67 25.66
CA SER A 6 -56.64 33.49 26.12
C SER A 6 -55.70 33.61 24.93
N LEU A 7 -54.76 34.53 25.10
CA LEU A 7 -53.77 34.98 24.14
C LEU A 7 -52.78 33.86 23.74
N LEU A 8 -52.46 33.80 22.45
CA LEU A 8 -51.31 33.11 21.90
C LEU A 8 -50.05 33.92 22.23
N ALA A 9 -49.09 33.31 22.94
CA ALA A 9 -47.74 33.84 23.13
C ALA A 9 -46.78 33.06 22.22
N THR A 10 -46.25 33.74 21.20
CA THR A 10 -45.24 33.21 20.28
C THR A 10 -43.85 33.43 20.89
N PRO A 11 -43.03 32.40 21.15
CA PRO A 11 -41.67 32.61 21.63
C PRO A 11 -40.78 33.05 20.46
N LEU A 12 -40.08 34.20 20.65
CA LEU A 12 -38.96 34.61 19.81
C LEU A 12 -37.82 33.59 19.98
N LEU A 13 -37.51 32.86 18.92
CA LEU A 13 -36.27 32.08 18.82
C LEU A 13 -35.10 33.04 18.60
N LEU A 14 -34.29 33.22 19.63
CA LEU A 14 -32.97 33.85 19.53
C LEU A 14 -32.07 32.92 18.71
N ALA A 15 -31.78 33.32 17.47
CA ALA A 15 -30.76 32.70 16.65
C ALA A 15 -29.39 32.96 17.27
N GLY A 16 -28.88 32.01 18.04
CA GLY A 16 -27.47 31.98 18.43
C GLY A 16 -26.62 31.64 17.21
N CYS A 17 -25.75 32.57 16.79
CA CYS A 17 -24.67 32.27 15.87
C CYS A 17 -23.71 31.30 16.57
N THR A 18 -23.85 30.00 16.31
CA THR A 18 -22.78 29.04 16.62
C THR A 18 -21.60 29.37 15.70
N PRO A 19 -20.41 29.72 16.23
CA PRO A 19 -19.24 29.87 15.39
C PRO A 19 -18.97 28.54 14.68
N ALA A 20 -18.81 28.59 13.36
CA ALA A 20 -18.44 27.42 12.58
C ALA A 20 -17.14 26.83 13.17
N PRO A 21 -17.05 25.50 13.38
CA PRO A 21 -15.82 24.89 13.85
C PRO A 21 -14.70 25.26 12.88
N THR A 22 -13.65 25.89 13.42
CA THR A 22 -12.41 26.14 12.69
C THR A 22 -11.87 24.79 12.26
N GLU A 23 -11.99 24.50 10.96
CA GLU A 23 -11.45 23.30 10.35
C GLU A 23 -9.92 23.45 10.36
N THR A 24 -9.27 22.81 11.35
CA THR A 24 -7.82 22.69 11.38
C THR A 24 -7.40 21.97 10.10
N PRO A 25 -6.52 22.55 9.26
CA PRO A 25 -6.06 21.89 8.06
C PRO A 25 -5.51 20.51 8.42
N ALA A 26 -6.01 19.46 7.75
CA ALA A 26 -5.46 18.12 7.91
C ALA A 26 -3.96 18.16 7.58
N PRO A 27 -3.09 17.48 8.36
CA PRO A 27 -1.69 17.41 8.06
C PRO A 27 -1.48 16.85 6.64
N ILE A 28 -0.67 17.52 5.83
CA ILE A 28 -0.29 17.04 4.50
C ILE A 28 0.61 15.82 4.71
N ALA A 29 0.20 14.66 4.22
CA ALA A 29 1.02 13.45 4.27
C ALA A 29 2.35 13.69 3.54
N PRO A 30 3.49 13.24 4.11
CA PRO A 30 4.79 13.39 3.45
C PRO A 30 4.80 12.65 2.11
N LEU A 31 5.53 13.21 1.14
CA LEU A 31 5.80 12.54 -0.13
C LEU A 31 7.11 11.75 -0.02
N HIS A 32 7.09 10.54 -0.56
CA HIS A 32 8.23 9.64 -0.65
C HIS A 32 8.51 9.30 -2.11
N THR A 33 9.79 9.13 -2.44
CA THR A 33 10.23 8.71 -3.76
C THR A 33 10.41 7.20 -3.78
N PHE A 34 9.72 6.52 -4.69
CA PHE A 34 9.79 5.07 -4.85
C PHE A 34 9.80 4.69 -6.33
N SER A 35 10.27 3.48 -6.64
CA SER A 35 10.16 2.89 -7.97
C SER A 35 8.95 1.98 -8.09
N PHE A 36 8.35 1.96 -9.28
CA PHE A 36 7.18 1.14 -9.61
C PHE A 36 7.21 0.71 -11.06
N PHE A 37 6.58 -0.43 -11.39
CA PHE A 37 6.29 -0.75 -12.78
C PHE A 37 5.31 0.25 -13.38
N VAL A 38 5.33 0.39 -14.69
CA VAL A 38 4.44 1.28 -15.42
C VAL A 38 3.73 0.50 -16.51
N SER A 39 2.40 0.54 -16.53
CA SER A 39 1.61 -0.17 -17.53
C SER A 39 1.64 0.50 -18.91
N ASP A 40 1.84 1.83 -18.98
CA ASP A 40 1.96 2.61 -20.22
C ASP A 40 2.98 3.75 -20.06
N LEU A 41 4.16 3.59 -20.66
CA LEU A 41 5.24 4.60 -20.62
C LEU A 41 4.90 5.91 -21.34
N GLN A 42 3.85 5.94 -22.16
CA GLN A 42 3.42 7.14 -22.87
C GLN A 42 2.35 7.93 -22.11
N ALA A 43 1.74 7.34 -21.08
CA ALA A 43 0.72 7.99 -20.28
C ALA A 43 1.36 9.04 -19.34
N PRO A 44 0.98 10.33 -19.42
CA PRO A 44 1.52 11.34 -18.54
C PRO A 44 0.96 11.20 -17.12
N ASP A 45 1.83 11.26 -16.11
CA ASP A 45 1.45 11.27 -14.70
C ASP A 45 2.36 12.21 -13.91
N ALA A 46 1.76 13.15 -13.17
CA ALA A 46 2.48 14.19 -12.43
C ALA A 46 3.29 13.65 -11.23
N ARG A 47 3.01 12.41 -10.79
CA ARG A 47 3.76 11.75 -9.72
C ARG A 47 5.11 11.26 -10.24
N ILE A 48 5.21 10.91 -11.52
CA ILE A 48 6.43 10.36 -12.12
C ILE A 48 7.43 11.50 -12.33
N ALA A 49 8.58 11.39 -11.69
CA ALA A 49 9.66 12.36 -11.76
C ALA A 49 10.74 11.95 -12.78
N ASP A 50 10.96 10.65 -12.95
CA ASP A 50 11.96 10.09 -13.86
C ASP A 50 11.61 8.61 -14.18
N TYR A 51 12.39 8.00 -15.05
CA TYR A 51 12.36 6.56 -15.32
C TYR A 51 13.76 5.98 -15.23
N LEU A 52 13.86 4.71 -14.84
CA LEU A 52 15.12 3.97 -14.92
C LEU A 52 14.92 2.59 -15.55
N GLN A 53 15.99 2.04 -16.10
CA GLN A 53 16.01 0.67 -16.57
C GLN A 53 16.12 -0.27 -15.37
N GLY A 54 15.06 -1.01 -15.08
CA GLY A 54 15.06 -2.12 -14.14
C GLY A 54 15.34 -3.46 -14.83
N ASP A 55 15.48 -4.52 -14.04
CA ASP A 55 15.75 -5.88 -14.52
C ASP A 55 14.64 -6.43 -15.43
N CYS A 56 13.47 -5.81 -15.36
CA CYS A 56 12.24 -6.25 -15.99
C CYS A 56 11.66 -5.28 -16.99
N GLY A 57 12.37 -4.18 -17.28
CA GLY A 57 11.89 -3.11 -18.15
C GLY A 57 12.04 -1.74 -17.50
N MET A 58 11.50 -0.72 -18.15
CA MET A 58 11.48 0.63 -17.59
C MET A 58 10.56 0.70 -16.39
N VAL A 59 11.05 1.27 -15.29
CA VAL A 59 10.28 1.53 -14.07
C VAL A 59 10.24 3.02 -13.80
N ALA A 60 9.10 3.51 -13.32
CA ALA A 60 8.95 4.92 -12.96
C ALA A 60 9.52 5.18 -11.58
N ILE A 61 10.24 6.28 -11.44
CA ILE A 61 10.55 6.91 -10.16
C ILE A 61 9.44 7.91 -9.87
N ALA A 62 8.58 7.58 -8.90
CA ALA A 62 7.39 8.35 -8.58
C ALA A 62 7.43 8.91 -7.15
N ARG A 63 6.87 10.11 -6.99
CA ARG A 63 6.64 10.75 -5.69
C ARG A 63 5.21 10.48 -5.24
N VAL A 64 5.06 9.74 -4.15
CA VAL A 64 3.75 9.32 -3.63
C VAL A 64 3.66 9.53 -2.12
N SER A 65 2.47 9.83 -1.61
CA SER A 65 2.19 9.89 -0.17
C SER A 65 1.68 8.56 0.40
N ARG A 66 1.38 7.59 -0.47
CA ARG A 66 0.94 6.23 -0.15
C ARG A 66 1.34 5.29 -1.28
N ILE A 67 1.54 4.01 -0.97
CA ILE A 67 1.73 2.99 -2.00
C ILE A 67 0.43 2.84 -2.82
N PRO A 68 0.49 2.94 -4.16
CA PRO A 68 -0.68 2.96 -5.02
C PRO A 68 -1.23 1.53 -5.28
N ILE A 69 -2.04 0.99 -4.37
CA ILE A 69 -2.50 -0.42 -4.43
C ILE A 69 -3.35 -0.73 -5.67
N ASP A 70 -4.28 0.16 -6.03
CA ASP A 70 -5.28 -0.06 -7.09
C ASP A 70 -5.08 0.93 -8.26
N ASP A 71 -3.83 1.25 -8.57
CA ASP A 71 -3.51 2.23 -9.60
C ASP A 71 -3.38 1.57 -10.97
N ALA A 72 -3.96 2.22 -11.99
CA ALA A 72 -3.97 1.67 -13.34
C ALA A 72 -2.63 1.86 -14.07
N LEU A 73 -1.80 2.80 -13.62
CA LEU A 73 -0.56 3.18 -14.29
C LEU A 73 0.67 2.74 -13.52
N ILE A 74 0.77 3.13 -12.25
CA ILE A 74 1.94 2.93 -11.40
C ILE A 74 1.69 1.69 -10.54
N LEU A 75 2.29 0.57 -10.92
CA LEU A 75 2.01 -0.74 -10.36
C LEU A 75 3.03 -1.10 -9.26
N PRO A 76 2.58 -1.32 -8.01
CA PRO A 76 3.44 -1.81 -6.94
C PRO A 76 3.68 -3.31 -7.04
N ASP A 77 4.74 -3.78 -6.39
CA ASP A 77 4.90 -5.21 -6.15
C ASP A 77 3.92 -5.65 -5.06
N LEU A 78 3.39 -6.86 -5.19
CA LEU A 78 2.45 -7.42 -4.22
C LEU A 78 3.09 -8.45 -3.30
N VAL A 79 2.68 -8.41 -2.03
CA VAL A 79 2.97 -9.42 -1.01
C VAL A 79 1.64 -9.90 -0.44
N VAL A 80 1.39 -11.21 -0.51
CA VAL A 80 0.14 -11.83 -0.08
C VAL A 80 0.42 -12.85 1.01
N GLN A 81 -0.26 -12.74 2.14
CA GLN A 81 -0.36 -13.81 3.12
C GLN A 81 -1.54 -14.72 2.75
N TYR A 82 -1.32 -16.03 2.80
CA TYR A 82 -2.33 -17.02 2.47
C TYR A 82 -2.47 -18.12 3.54
N ASP A 83 -3.63 -18.76 3.58
CA ASP A 83 -3.92 -19.91 4.45
C ASP A 83 -3.44 -21.24 3.84
N GLU A 84 -3.61 -22.34 4.56
CA GLU A 84 -3.19 -23.66 4.06
C GLU A 84 -3.95 -24.12 2.79
N ALA A 85 -5.14 -23.56 2.53
CA ALA A 85 -5.94 -23.84 1.35
C ALA A 85 -5.61 -22.90 0.17
N GLY A 86 -4.62 -22.02 0.31
CA GLY A 86 -4.25 -21.01 -0.69
C GLY A 86 -5.19 -19.81 -0.76
N GLY A 87 -6.11 -19.66 0.20
CA GLY A 87 -6.96 -18.50 0.34
C GLY A 87 -6.18 -17.28 0.81
N GLU A 88 -6.39 -16.13 0.16
CA GLU A 88 -5.79 -14.86 0.57
C GLU A 88 -6.35 -14.41 1.93
N LEU A 89 -5.45 -14.24 2.90
CA LEU A 89 -5.78 -13.70 4.22
C LEU A 89 -5.53 -12.20 4.30
N ARG A 90 -4.46 -11.74 3.63
CA ARG A 90 -4.02 -10.35 3.65
C ARG A 90 -3.11 -10.04 2.48
N ARG A 91 -3.11 -8.78 2.06
CA ARG A 91 -2.26 -8.25 1.02
C ARG A 91 -1.61 -6.96 1.46
N TRP A 92 -0.37 -6.77 1.02
CA TRP A 92 0.35 -5.52 1.06
C TRP A 92 0.87 -5.20 -0.33
N ALA A 93 1.07 -3.91 -0.57
CA ALA A 93 1.78 -3.41 -1.73
C ALA A 93 3.07 -2.75 -1.26
N LYS A 94 4.15 -2.94 -2.00
CA LYS A 94 5.45 -2.29 -1.77
C LYS A 94 5.99 -1.72 -3.07
N SER A 95 7.01 -0.89 -2.97
CA SER A 95 7.75 -0.43 -4.14
C SER A 95 8.47 -1.58 -4.86
N PHE A 96 8.68 -1.38 -6.16
CA PHE A 96 9.35 -2.31 -7.05
C PHE A 96 10.72 -2.73 -6.50
N SER A 97 10.96 -4.04 -6.46
CA SER A 97 12.24 -4.66 -6.09
C SER A 97 12.76 -4.27 -4.69
N SER A 98 11.91 -3.70 -3.83
CA SER A 98 12.28 -3.45 -2.44
C SER A 98 12.33 -4.75 -1.65
N GLU A 99 13.40 -4.91 -0.88
CA GLU A 99 13.58 -6.01 0.07
C GLU A 99 12.46 -6.03 1.10
N ILE A 100 11.93 -7.21 1.42
CA ILE A 100 10.96 -7.41 2.50
C ILE A 100 11.72 -7.69 3.80
N LEU A 101 11.69 -6.74 4.72
CA LEU A 101 12.48 -6.80 5.95
C LEU A 101 11.76 -7.55 7.07
N ALA A 102 10.47 -7.28 7.25
CA ALA A 102 9.67 -7.85 8.33
C ALA A 102 8.17 -7.71 8.10
N ILE A 103 7.40 -8.50 8.84
CA ILE A 103 5.97 -8.28 9.08
C ILE A 103 5.77 -8.17 10.59
N SER A 104 5.06 -7.13 11.03
CA SER A 104 4.73 -6.92 12.45
C SER A 104 3.32 -6.36 12.57
N GLY A 105 2.41 -7.10 13.22
CA GLY A 105 1.01 -6.73 13.28
C GLY A 105 0.38 -6.68 11.89
N ASP A 106 -0.05 -5.49 11.47
CA ASP A 106 -0.63 -5.24 10.15
C ASP A 106 0.35 -4.58 9.17
N ASP A 107 1.56 -4.24 9.62
CA ASP A 107 2.55 -3.55 8.81
C ASP A 107 3.51 -4.52 8.11
N LEU A 108 3.78 -4.23 6.84
CA LEU A 108 4.93 -4.77 6.09
C LEU A 108 6.07 -3.74 6.14
N PHE A 109 7.26 -4.18 6.52
CA PHE A 109 8.47 -3.36 6.51
C PHE A 109 9.30 -3.70 5.29
N PHE A 110 9.75 -2.68 4.57
CA PHE A 110 10.52 -2.85 3.34
C PHE A 110 11.70 -1.87 3.26
N GLY A 111 12.71 -2.29 2.50
CA GLY A 111 13.95 -1.56 2.30
C GLY A 111 13.86 -0.45 1.27
N ALA A 112 15.01 -0.05 0.76
CA ALA A 112 15.09 0.89 -0.35
C ALA A 112 14.54 0.25 -1.64
N SER A 113 14.11 1.09 -2.58
CA SER A 113 13.81 0.70 -3.95
C SER A 113 14.86 1.29 -4.90
N PRO A 114 15.11 0.71 -6.09
CA PRO A 114 15.99 1.31 -7.08
C PRO A 114 15.62 2.78 -7.37
N GLY A 115 16.58 3.70 -7.21
CA GLY A 115 16.37 5.14 -7.44
C GLY A 115 15.36 5.84 -6.50
N GLY A 116 14.85 5.13 -5.48
CA GLY A 116 13.95 5.67 -4.47
C GLY A 116 14.69 6.22 -3.25
N ASP A 117 13.90 6.69 -2.28
CA ASP A 117 14.40 7.13 -0.98
C ASP A 117 15.05 5.95 -0.22
N ALA A 118 16.06 6.26 0.58
CA ALA A 118 16.68 5.27 1.45
C ALA A 118 15.71 4.90 2.59
N GLY A 119 15.40 3.61 2.72
CA GLY A 119 14.57 3.05 3.79
C GLY A 119 15.29 2.94 5.14
N PRO A 120 14.67 2.25 6.12
CA PRO A 120 13.50 1.41 5.96
C PRO A 120 12.17 2.19 6.04
N PHE A 121 11.15 1.60 5.41
CA PHE A 121 9.77 2.07 5.45
C PHE A 121 8.85 0.98 5.98
N ARG A 122 7.67 1.39 6.44
CA ARG A 122 6.54 0.48 6.68
C ARG A 122 5.37 0.86 5.79
N THR A 123 4.57 -0.13 5.41
CA THR A 123 3.31 0.04 4.68
C THR A 123 2.19 -0.79 5.29
N THR A 124 0.98 -0.23 5.35
CA THR A 124 -0.23 -0.94 5.79
C THR A 124 -0.93 -1.62 4.59
N PRO A 125 -1.95 -2.49 4.81
CA PRO A 125 -2.75 -3.05 3.72
C PRO A 125 -3.53 -2.01 2.92
N THR A 126 -3.65 -0.77 3.43
CA THR A 126 -4.26 0.36 2.73
C THR A 126 -3.23 1.25 2.01
N GLY A 127 -1.95 0.89 2.08
CA GLY A 127 -0.86 1.56 1.38
C GLY A 127 -0.34 2.81 2.10
N GLU A 128 -0.83 3.12 3.30
CA GLU A 128 -0.22 4.17 4.12
C GLU A 128 1.26 3.86 4.34
N VAL A 129 2.12 4.83 4.08
CA VAL A 129 3.57 4.67 4.20
C VAL A 129 4.13 5.58 5.27
N ALA A 130 5.13 5.09 6.01
CA ALA A 130 5.90 5.90 6.95
C ALA A 130 7.34 5.42 7.00
N VAL A 131 8.26 6.33 7.32
CA VAL A 131 9.63 5.97 7.69
C VAL A 131 9.58 5.07 8.92
N ALA A 132 10.32 3.96 8.89
CA ALA A 132 10.37 2.99 9.97
C ALA A 132 11.69 3.05 10.72
N VAL A 133 11.68 2.56 11.95
CA VAL A 133 12.91 2.18 12.64
C VAL A 133 13.31 0.78 12.14
N PRO A 134 14.59 0.53 11.82
CA PRO A 134 15.04 -0.81 11.43
C PRO A 134 14.66 -1.86 12.48
N LEU A 135 14.06 -2.95 12.04
CA LEU A 135 13.78 -4.10 12.88
C LEU A 135 14.92 -5.12 12.74
N ALA A 136 15.27 -5.78 13.84
CA ALA A 136 16.21 -6.90 13.84
C ALA A 136 15.51 -8.14 13.27
N SER A 137 15.21 -8.11 11.98
CA SER A 137 14.56 -9.17 11.23
C SER A 137 15.10 -9.12 9.81
N ASN A 138 15.51 -10.28 9.29
CA ASN A 138 15.70 -10.48 7.87
C ASN A 138 14.74 -11.59 7.47
N LEU A 139 13.50 -11.19 7.14
CA LEU A 139 12.40 -12.11 6.84
C LEU A 139 12.77 -13.04 5.69
N GLU A 140 13.42 -12.51 4.66
CA GLU A 140 13.90 -13.28 3.51
C GLU A 140 14.98 -14.29 3.89
N ALA A 141 15.95 -13.90 4.72
CA ALA A 141 17.00 -14.83 5.18
C ALA A 141 16.45 -16.01 6.02
N ASN A 142 15.30 -15.81 6.69
CA ASN A 142 14.62 -16.84 7.46
C ASN A 142 13.51 -17.56 6.68
N ALA A 143 13.23 -17.12 5.45
CA ALA A 143 12.18 -17.66 4.62
C ALA A 143 12.64 -18.96 3.96
N ARG A 144 11.81 -20.00 4.06
CA ARG A 144 11.99 -21.24 3.30
C ARG A 144 11.09 -21.20 2.08
N TYR A 145 11.69 -21.32 0.89
CA TYR A 145 10.95 -21.49 -0.36
C TYR A 145 10.09 -22.76 -0.33
N VAL A 146 8.85 -22.65 -0.81
CA VAL A 146 7.89 -23.75 -0.93
C VAL A 146 7.15 -23.65 -2.27
N ALA A 147 6.53 -24.76 -2.69
CA ALA A 147 5.63 -24.72 -3.84
C ALA A 147 4.41 -23.83 -3.53
N CYS A 148 4.03 -22.99 -4.50
CA CYS A 148 2.80 -22.21 -4.39
C CYS A 148 1.56 -23.11 -4.50
N PRO A 149 0.50 -22.85 -3.71
CA PRO A 149 -0.78 -23.53 -3.90
C PRO A 149 -1.41 -23.19 -5.25
N ASP A 150 -2.04 -24.17 -5.91
CA ASP A 150 -2.73 -23.97 -7.19
C ASP A 150 -3.93 -23.02 -7.11
N SER A 151 -4.47 -22.81 -5.90
CA SER A 151 -5.63 -21.97 -5.58
C SER A 151 -5.27 -20.50 -5.26
N LEU A 152 -3.99 -20.12 -5.34
CA LEU A 152 -3.56 -18.76 -5.00
C LEU A 152 -4.00 -17.76 -6.09
N HIS A 153 -5.19 -17.18 -5.93
CA HIS A 153 -5.79 -16.24 -6.89
C HIS A 153 -5.33 -14.78 -6.72
N GLY A 154 -4.47 -14.50 -5.73
CA GLY A 154 -4.08 -13.14 -5.38
C GLY A 154 -3.26 -12.42 -6.46
N PHE A 155 -2.70 -13.16 -7.42
CA PHE A 155 -1.81 -12.67 -8.47
C PHE A 155 -2.40 -12.96 -9.86
N HIS A 156 -2.19 -12.02 -10.79
CA HIS A 156 -2.65 -12.18 -12.18
C HIS A 156 -1.83 -13.22 -12.97
N ASP A 157 -0.58 -13.46 -12.58
CA ASP A 157 0.29 -14.48 -13.17
C ASP A 157 1.07 -15.23 -12.09
N MET A 158 0.70 -16.49 -11.86
CA MET A 158 1.34 -17.34 -10.86
C MET A 158 2.75 -17.80 -11.26
N SER A 159 3.16 -17.69 -12.53
CA SER A 159 4.49 -18.11 -12.97
C SER A 159 5.63 -17.20 -12.49
N LEU A 160 5.28 -16.01 -12.01
CA LEU A 160 6.21 -14.99 -11.50
C LEU A 160 6.12 -14.84 -9.98
N VAL A 161 5.41 -15.75 -9.30
CA VAL A 161 5.17 -15.69 -7.86
C VAL A 161 6.01 -16.76 -7.17
N ASN A 162 6.74 -16.34 -6.16
CA ASN A 162 7.45 -17.25 -5.27
C ASN A 162 6.73 -17.33 -3.93
N CYS A 163 6.64 -18.54 -3.39
CA CYS A 163 5.98 -18.81 -2.12
C CYS A 163 6.98 -19.24 -1.05
N TYR A 164 6.75 -18.77 0.18
CA TYR A 164 7.67 -18.90 1.29
C TYR A 164 6.93 -19.20 2.59
N GLN A 165 7.57 -20.00 3.43
CA GLN A 165 7.20 -20.17 4.83
C GLN A 165 8.22 -19.46 5.71
N THR A 166 7.74 -18.60 6.61
CA THR A 166 8.58 -17.81 7.52
C THR A 166 7.81 -17.53 8.81
N THR A 167 8.34 -16.66 9.67
CA THR A 167 7.64 -16.14 10.84
C THR A 167 7.66 -14.61 10.86
N ASP A 168 6.61 -14.02 11.42
CA ASP A 168 6.58 -12.59 11.71
C ASP A 168 7.48 -12.23 12.91
N VAL A 169 7.56 -10.94 13.25
CA VAL A 169 8.39 -10.45 14.37
C VAL A 169 7.95 -11.02 15.73
N ALA A 170 6.67 -11.38 15.88
CA ALA A 170 6.14 -12.02 17.08
C ALA A 170 6.33 -13.55 17.10
N GLY A 171 6.99 -14.12 16.08
CA GLY A 171 7.21 -15.56 15.94
C GLY A 171 6.00 -16.32 15.41
N ARG A 172 4.97 -15.64 14.89
CA ARG A 172 3.80 -16.30 14.31
C ARG A 172 4.15 -16.83 12.92
N PRO A 173 3.78 -18.08 12.58
CA PRO A 173 4.06 -18.64 11.26
C PRO A 173 3.29 -17.87 10.18
N LEU A 174 3.95 -17.65 9.05
CA LEU A 174 3.39 -17.00 7.86
C LEU A 174 3.63 -17.89 6.65
N ASN A 175 2.59 -18.06 5.82
CA ASN A 175 2.76 -18.44 4.43
C ASN A 175 2.61 -17.17 3.60
N LEU A 176 3.66 -16.82 2.85
CA LEU A 176 3.74 -15.59 2.07
C LEU A 176 4.02 -15.92 0.62
N ALA A 177 3.38 -15.19 -0.27
CA ALA A 177 3.64 -15.18 -1.68
C ALA A 177 4.00 -13.76 -2.09
N TRP A 178 5.01 -13.59 -2.92
CA TRP A 178 5.30 -12.28 -3.50
C TRP A 178 5.89 -12.41 -4.89
N GLU A 179 5.76 -11.34 -5.66
CA GLU A 179 6.25 -11.26 -7.02
C GLU A 179 7.78 -11.33 -7.04
N ALA A 180 8.31 -12.27 -7.81
CA ALA A 180 9.73 -12.56 -7.96
C ALA A 180 10.14 -12.63 -9.43
N GLY A 181 9.38 -11.97 -10.31
CA GLY A 181 9.63 -11.98 -11.75
C GLY A 181 9.01 -10.78 -12.46
N CYS A 182 9.44 -10.58 -13.70
CA CYS A 182 9.04 -9.46 -14.54
C CYS A 182 7.60 -9.65 -15.03
N PRO A 183 6.68 -8.66 -14.85
CA PRO A 183 5.30 -8.81 -15.30
C PRO A 183 5.25 -9.10 -16.81
N ASN A 184 4.47 -10.11 -17.21
CA ASN A 184 4.30 -10.55 -18.61
C ASN A 184 3.77 -9.46 -19.56
N ASN A 185 3.31 -8.34 -19.00
CA ASN A 185 2.70 -7.24 -19.73
C ASN A 185 3.70 -6.12 -20.04
N THR A 186 4.97 -6.29 -19.68
CA THR A 186 5.98 -5.30 -20.03
C THR A 186 6.17 -5.38 -21.55
N PRO A 187 5.92 -4.29 -22.32
CA PRO A 187 6.16 -4.33 -23.75
C PRO A 187 7.61 -4.73 -23.97
N ALA A 188 7.81 -5.84 -24.69
CA ALA A 188 9.13 -6.25 -25.13
C ALA A 188 9.79 -5.05 -25.81
N THR A 189 10.92 -4.60 -25.25
CA THR A 189 11.71 -3.54 -25.85
C THR A 189 12.11 -4.01 -27.26
N PRO A 190 11.94 -3.17 -28.31
CA PRO A 190 12.41 -3.50 -29.66
C PRO A 190 13.92 -3.70 -29.75
#